data_AF-J9E244-F1
#
_entry.id   AF-J9E244-F1
#
_cell.length_a   1.000
_cell.length_b   1.000
_cell.length_c   1.000
_cell.angle_alpha   90.00
_cell.angle_beta   90.00
_cell.angle_gamma   90.00
#
_symmetry.space_group_name_H-M   'P 1'
#
loop_
_entity.id
_entity.type
_entity.pdbx_description
1 polymer ?
#
loop_
_entity_poly.entity_id
_entity_poly.type
_entity_poly.pdbx_seq_one_letter_code
_entity_poly.pdbx_strand_id
1 'polypeptide(L)'
;MRRNIILLTTGEKSSIWWNYCEKMKEMANILDSITCQIMSVRLEGDTHQVYHYKWLNWPDRSSPRSGAPVVALITKLKILNEKGPIVVHCSAGIGRTGTLCAVDYAIDRLNEEGTVSPPDIVKEIRHQRLHSVQSVLQYIFIHICLIEYMQTFKSLPHDTLTRRFRRDYERYLKKFNERLTKDKQQPSNST
;
A
#
# COMPACT_ATOMS: atom_id res chain seq x y z
N MET A 1 17.63 17.13 0.17
CA MET A 1 17.63 16.58 1.55
C MET A 1 18.16 15.16 1.50
N ARG A 2 19.31 14.86 2.13
CA ARG A 2 19.86 13.49 2.14
C ARG A 2 19.18 12.70 3.25
N ARG A 3 18.71 11.47 2.96
CA ARG A 3 18.25 10.51 3.99
C ARG A 3 19.47 9.99 4.75
N ASN A 4 19.95 10.76 5.72
CA ASN A 4 20.92 10.28 6.71
C ASN A 4 20.17 9.37 7.68
N ILE A 5 20.20 8.06 7.43
CA ILE A 5 19.97 7.08 8.49
C ILE A 5 21.19 7.16 9.40
N ILE A 6 21.09 8.00 10.44
CA ILE A 6 22.08 8.01 11.50
C ILE A 6 21.89 6.71 12.29
N LEU A 7 22.90 5.85 12.25
CA LEU A 7 23.01 4.69 13.12
C LEU A 7 23.23 5.17 14.56
N LEU A 8 22.15 5.39 15.29
CA LEU A 8 22.17 5.48 16.75
C LEU A 8 21.63 4.17 17.34
N THR A 9 22.52 3.47 18.03
CA THR A 9 22.28 2.16 18.65
C THR A 9 21.81 2.33 20.10
N THR A 10 20.50 2.30 20.34
CA THR A 10 19.93 2.17 21.70
C THR A 10 18.69 1.28 21.72
N GLY A 11 18.82 0.08 22.32
CA GLY A 11 17.75 -0.68 22.98
C GLY A 11 16.53 -1.12 22.14
N GLU A 12 15.62 -0.20 21.84
CA GLU A 12 14.21 -0.49 21.52
C GLU A 12 13.97 -1.01 20.09
N LYS A 13 14.88 -0.75 19.15
CA LYS A 13 14.70 -1.22 17.77
C LYS A 13 14.78 -2.75 17.65
N SER A 14 15.49 -3.46 18.53
CA SER A 14 15.65 -4.92 18.42
C SER A 14 14.30 -5.66 18.50
N SER A 15 13.43 -5.28 19.44
CA SER A 15 12.12 -5.90 19.62
C SER A 15 11.15 -5.56 18.49
N ILE A 16 11.16 -4.32 17.99
CA ILE A 16 10.32 -3.90 16.87
C ILE A 16 10.75 -4.63 15.58
N TRP A 17 12.04 -4.61 15.23
CA TRP A 17 12.53 -5.31 14.04
C TRP A 17 12.34 -6.83 14.14
N TRP A 18 12.49 -7.42 15.33
CA TRP A 18 12.19 -8.84 15.55
C TRP A 18 10.69 -9.16 15.34
N ASN A 19 9.79 -8.36 15.92
CA ASN A 19 8.35 -8.49 15.70
C ASN A 19 7.96 -8.30 14.22
N TYR A 20 8.68 -7.46 13.47
CA TYR A 20 8.53 -7.35 12.03
C TYR A 20 9.00 -8.61 11.30
N CYS A 21 10.17 -9.17 11.64
CA CYS A 21 10.70 -10.38 11.04
C CYS A 21 9.79 -11.61 11.25
N GLU A 22 9.23 -11.80 12.44
CA GLU A 22 8.27 -12.89 12.69
C GLU A 22 6.96 -12.69 11.91
N LYS A 23 6.38 -11.47 11.96
CA LYS A 23 5.17 -11.15 11.19
C LYS A 23 5.39 -11.22 9.67
N MET A 24 6.61 -11.01 9.19
CA MET A 24 6.97 -11.21 7.78
C MET A 24 6.94 -12.69 7.36
N LYS A 25 7.14 -13.64 8.27
CA LYS A 25 6.92 -15.08 7.99
C LYS A 25 5.43 -15.38 7.84
N GLU A 26 4.60 -14.85 8.74
CA GLU A 26 3.12 -14.96 8.64
C GLU A 26 2.57 -14.31 7.37
N MET A 27 3.13 -13.16 6.99
CA MET A 27 2.77 -12.42 5.78
C MET A 27 3.29 -13.05 4.47
N ALA A 28 4.15 -14.06 4.51
CA ALA A 28 4.69 -14.69 3.29
C ALA A 28 3.56 -15.23 2.39
N ASN A 29 2.65 -16.02 2.98
CA ASN A 29 1.49 -16.60 2.28
C ASN A 29 0.50 -15.53 1.76
N ILE A 30 0.48 -14.34 2.37
CA ILE A 30 -0.37 -13.21 1.93
C ILE A 30 0.16 -12.62 0.61
N LEU A 31 1.47 -12.74 0.38
CA LEU A 31 2.16 -12.26 -0.81
C LEU A 31 2.15 -13.24 -1.98
N ASP A 32 1.57 -14.44 -1.85
CA ASP A 32 1.47 -15.44 -2.93
C ASP A 32 0.79 -14.88 -4.21
N SER A 33 -0.09 -13.88 -4.04
CA SER A 33 -0.76 -13.18 -5.16
C SER A 33 0.10 -12.10 -5.84
N ILE A 34 1.34 -11.90 -5.40
CA ILE A 34 2.26 -10.86 -5.85
C ILE A 34 3.57 -11.54 -6.31
N THR A 35 3.78 -11.60 -7.62
CA THR A 35 4.99 -12.23 -8.16
C THR A 35 6.19 -11.30 -8.03
N CYS A 36 7.32 -11.84 -7.58
CA CYS A 36 8.61 -11.13 -7.55
C CYS A 36 9.48 -11.65 -8.69
N GLN A 37 9.92 -10.75 -9.57
CA GLN A 37 10.90 -11.04 -10.62
C GLN A 37 12.20 -10.31 -10.27
N ILE A 38 13.32 -11.04 -10.24
CA ILE A 38 14.65 -10.46 -10.06
C ILE A 38 15.25 -10.26 -11.45
N MET A 39 15.67 -9.03 -11.74
CA MET A 39 16.28 -8.64 -13.01
C MET A 39 17.62 -7.99 -12.72
N SER A 40 18.58 -8.11 -13.64
CA SER A 40 19.86 -7.41 -13.54
C SER A 40 19.98 -6.38 -14.65
N VAL A 41 20.26 -5.12 -14.30
CA VAL A 41 20.48 -4.02 -15.23
C VAL A 41 21.96 -3.68 -15.24
N ARG A 42 22.57 -3.60 -16.42
CA ARG A 42 23.99 -3.24 -16.59
C ARG A 42 24.12 -1.85 -17.21
N LEU A 43 24.97 -1.01 -16.62
CA LEU A 43 25.31 0.32 -17.11
C LEU A 43 26.79 0.58 -16.86
N GLU A 44 27.55 0.99 -17.88
CA GLU A 44 28.96 1.42 -17.77
C GLU A 44 29.94 0.44 -17.06
N GLY A 45 29.56 -0.84 -16.97
CA GLY A 45 30.34 -1.89 -16.29
C GLY A 45 29.72 -2.35 -14.97
N ASP A 46 28.99 -1.47 -14.29
CA ASP A 46 28.23 -1.77 -13.08
C ASP A 46 27.01 -2.63 -13.40
N THR A 47 26.65 -3.52 -12.47
CA THR A 47 25.46 -4.38 -12.56
C THR A 47 24.61 -4.21 -11.31
N HIS A 48 23.39 -3.72 -11.48
CA HIS A 48 22.43 -3.48 -10.41
C HIS A 48 21.33 -4.55 -10.45
N GLN A 49 21.00 -5.12 -9.28
CA GLN A 49 19.84 -6.00 -9.13
C GLN A 49 18.57 -5.17 -8.92
N VAL A 50 17.49 -5.56 -9.59
CA VAL A 50 16.17 -4.92 -9.55
C VAL A 50 15.14 -5.97 -9.14
N TYR A 51 14.51 -5.74 -7.99
CA TYR A 51 13.42 -6.57 -7.48
C TYR A 51 12.07 -5.99 -7.94
N HIS A 52 11.44 -6.62 -8.92
CA HIS A 52 10.19 -6.16 -9.50
C HIS A 52 9.00 -6.95 -8.94
N TYR A 53 8.20 -6.29 -8.09
CA TYR A 53 6.99 -6.85 -7.49
C TYR A 53 5.75 -6.51 -8.31
N LYS A 54 5.12 -7.53 -8.90
CA LYS A 54 3.96 -7.40 -9.77
C LYS A 54 2.71 -8.01 -9.12
N TRP A 55 1.80 -7.14 -8.69
CA TRP A 55 0.50 -7.57 -8.16
C TRP A 55 -0.56 -7.60 -9.27
N LEU A 56 -0.96 -8.80 -9.68
CA LEU A 56 -1.95 -9.00 -10.75
C LEU A 56 -3.40 -8.75 -10.30
N ASN A 57 -3.68 -8.98 -9.01
CA ASN A 57 -5.05 -9.04 -8.49
C ASN A 57 -5.61 -7.69 -7.98
N TRP A 58 -4.97 -6.55 -8.29
CA TRP A 58 -5.51 -5.22 -7.97
C TRP A 58 -6.31 -4.65 -9.17
N PRO A 59 -7.66 -4.69 -9.12
CA PRO A 59 -8.51 -4.21 -10.21
C PRO A 59 -8.39 -2.70 -10.43
N ASP A 60 -8.44 -2.27 -11.69
CA ASP A 60 -8.36 -0.86 -12.03
C ASP A 60 -9.61 -0.07 -11.58
N ARG A 61 -9.40 1.20 -11.17
CA ARG A 61 -10.39 2.09 -10.50
C ARG A 61 -11.03 1.57 -9.20
N SER A 62 -10.79 0.32 -8.84
CA SER A 62 -11.32 -0.36 -7.65
C SER A 62 -10.21 -0.64 -6.63
N SER A 63 -10.48 -1.49 -5.64
CA SER A 63 -9.60 -1.79 -4.49
C SER A 63 -9.72 -3.25 -4.04
N PRO A 64 -8.65 -3.86 -3.50
CA PRO A 64 -8.68 -5.17 -2.87
C PRO A 64 -9.68 -5.27 -1.72
N ARG A 65 -10.15 -6.49 -1.43
CA ARG A 65 -11.05 -6.75 -0.30
C ARG A 65 -10.35 -6.56 1.06
N SER A 66 -9.07 -6.96 1.16
CA SER A 66 -8.27 -6.84 2.37
C SER A 66 -7.10 -5.88 2.17
N GLY A 67 -6.75 -5.13 3.22
CA GLY A 67 -5.52 -4.32 3.26
C GLY A 67 -4.25 -5.15 3.45
N ALA A 68 -4.37 -6.40 3.91
CA ALA A 68 -3.22 -7.23 4.31
C ALA A 68 -2.13 -7.37 3.23
N PRO A 69 -2.43 -7.60 1.93
CA PRO A 69 -1.37 -7.72 0.93
C PRO A 69 -0.69 -6.37 0.61
N VAL A 70 -1.38 -5.23 0.76
CA VAL A 70 -0.76 -3.90 0.66
C VAL A 70 0.22 -3.69 1.80
N VAL A 71 -0.23 -3.95 3.03
CA VAL A 71 0.58 -3.79 4.24
C VAL A 71 1.79 -4.70 4.21
N ALA A 72 1.61 -5.98 3.87
CA ALA A 72 2.70 -6.94 3.68
C ALA A 72 3.69 -6.51 2.59
N LEU A 73 3.19 -6.00 1.45
CA LEU A 73 4.06 -5.54 0.36
C LEU A 73 4.87 -4.31 0.77
N ILE A 74 4.24 -3.30 1.39
CA ILE A 74 4.91 -2.10 1.88
C ILE A 74 5.99 -2.48 2.92
N THR A 75 5.65 -3.35 3.89
CA THR A 75 6.61 -3.83 4.88
C THR A 75 7.80 -4.54 4.21
N LYS A 76 7.55 -5.44 3.25
CA LYS A 76 8.60 -6.12 2.50
C LYS A 76 9.49 -5.15 1.72
N LEU A 77 8.89 -4.16 1.05
CA LEU A 77 9.62 -3.15 0.28
C LEU A 77 10.47 -2.25 1.17
N LYS A 78 9.96 -1.82 2.34
CA LYS A 78 10.75 -1.04 3.33
C LYS A 78 11.95 -1.83 3.88
N ILE A 79 11.81 -3.15 4.08
CA ILE A 79 12.92 -4.01 4.53
C ILE A 79 14.00 -4.15 3.45
N LEU A 80 13.61 -4.33 2.19
CA LEU A 80 14.55 -4.53 1.07
C LEU A 80 15.20 -3.24 0.56
N ASN A 81 14.58 -2.08 0.78
CA ASN A 81 15.05 -0.80 0.25
C ASN A 81 16.10 -0.14 1.17
N GLU A 82 17.34 -0.61 1.10
CA GLU A 82 18.46 -0.03 1.84
C GLU A 82 18.73 1.44 1.46
N LYS A 83 18.64 1.78 0.17
CA LYS A 83 18.99 3.11 -0.37
C LYS A 83 18.13 3.46 -1.59
N GLY A 84 17.76 4.74 -1.70
CA GLY A 84 17.09 5.29 -2.88
C GLY A 84 15.56 5.31 -2.83
N PRO A 85 14.91 5.82 -3.88
CA PRO A 85 13.46 5.80 -4.05
C PRO A 85 12.96 4.48 -4.64
N ILE A 86 11.83 3.98 -4.16
CA ILE A 86 11.13 2.83 -4.76
C ILE A 86 10.29 3.33 -5.94
N VAL A 87 10.42 2.70 -7.10
CA VAL A 87 9.57 2.99 -8.27
C VAL A 87 8.24 2.25 -8.13
N VAL A 88 7.13 3.00 -8.11
CA VAL A 88 5.78 2.45 -8.06
C VAL A 88 5.01 2.91 -9.30
N HIS A 89 4.42 1.98 -10.05
CA HIS A 89 3.61 2.31 -11.24
C HIS A 89 2.36 1.44 -11.34
N CYS A 90 1.46 1.81 -12.25
CA CYS A 90 0.35 0.98 -12.69
C CYS A 90 0.18 1.17 -14.20
N SER A 91 -1.02 1.53 -14.68
CA SER A 91 -1.21 2.04 -16.05
C SER A 91 -0.97 3.55 -16.08
N ALA A 92 -1.95 4.39 -15.72
CA ALA A 92 -1.79 5.85 -15.68
C ALA A 92 -0.89 6.39 -14.53
N GLY A 93 -0.45 5.52 -13.61
CA GLY A 93 0.43 5.88 -12.49
C GLY A 93 -0.20 6.80 -11.44
N ILE A 94 -1.54 6.87 -11.33
CA ILE A 94 -2.25 7.79 -10.40
C ILE A 94 -3.25 7.11 -9.47
N GLY A 95 -4.08 6.17 -9.95
CA GLY A 95 -5.04 5.46 -9.10
C GLY A 95 -4.36 4.51 -8.10
N ARG A 96 -4.00 3.30 -8.57
CA ARG A 96 -3.35 2.27 -7.74
C ARG A 96 -2.00 2.72 -7.16
N THR A 97 -1.16 3.36 -7.98
CA THR A 97 0.10 3.99 -7.56
C THR A 97 -0.11 4.99 -6.43
N GLY A 98 -0.97 5.99 -6.63
CA GLY A 98 -1.24 7.01 -5.62
C GLY A 98 -1.85 6.42 -4.34
N THR A 99 -2.63 5.34 -4.45
CA THR A 99 -3.19 4.63 -3.29
C THR A 99 -2.10 3.93 -2.48
N LEU A 100 -1.18 3.20 -3.13
CA LEU A 100 -0.06 2.53 -2.45
C LEU A 100 0.87 3.57 -1.79
N CYS A 101 1.26 4.62 -2.51
CA CYS A 101 2.08 5.70 -1.96
C CYS A 101 1.39 6.46 -0.82
N ALA A 102 0.07 6.66 -0.88
CA ALA A 102 -0.69 7.27 0.21
C ALA A 102 -0.73 6.36 1.46
N VAL A 103 -0.89 5.04 1.31
CA VAL A 103 -0.82 4.11 2.45
C VAL A 103 0.59 4.08 3.05
N ASP A 104 1.63 4.01 2.22
CA ASP A 104 3.04 4.04 2.65
C ASP A 104 3.36 5.31 3.45
N TYR A 105 2.98 6.47 2.91
CA TYR A 105 3.19 7.75 3.58
C TYR A 105 2.34 7.89 4.86
N ALA A 106 1.09 7.43 4.85
CA ALA A 106 0.23 7.45 6.03
C ALA A 106 0.75 6.54 7.16
N ILE A 107 1.38 5.41 6.82
CA ILE A 107 2.03 4.52 7.80
C ILE A 107 3.23 5.22 8.43
N ASP A 108 4.07 5.90 7.65
CA ASP A 108 5.22 6.65 8.18
C ASP A 108 4.77 7.80 9.08
N ARG A 109 3.79 8.61 8.66
CA ARG A 109 3.21 9.69 9.48
C ARG A 109 2.60 9.17 10.79
N LEU A 110 1.85 8.07 10.74
CA LEU A 110 1.32 7.41 11.93
C LEU A 110 2.41 6.86 12.87
N ASN A 111 3.56 6.44 12.33
CA ASN A 111 4.69 5.97 13.13
C ASN A 111 5.47 7.12 13.78
N GLU A 112 5.60 8.26 13.08
CA GLU A 112 6.34 9.44 13.55
C GLU A 112 5.53 10.30 14.53
N GLU A 113 4.24 10.50 14.28
CA GLU A 113 3.39 11.45 15.02
C GLU A 113 2.30 10.79 15.88
N GLY A 114 2.15 9.46 15.81
CA GLY A 114 1.11 8.71 16.54
C GLY A 114 -0.32 8.93 16.04
N THR A 115 -0.53 9.86 15.10
CA THR A 115 -1.82 10.17 14.48
C THR A 115 -1.66 10.33 12.97
N VAL A 116 -2.75 10.24 12.20
CA VAL A 116 -2.72 10.45 10.76
C VAL A 116 -4.08 10.90 10.22
N SER A 117 -4.08 11.81 9.25
CA SER A 117 -5.26 12.35 8.58
C SER A 117 -5.26 11.95 7.09
N PRO A 118 -6.02 10.92 6.68
CA PRO A 118 -6.10 10.51 5.27
C PRO A 118 -6.51 11.61 4.26
N PRO A 119 -7.36 12.62 4.61
CA PRO A 119 -7.56 13.79 3.74
C PRO A 119 -6.26 14.53 3.42
N ASP A 120 -5.42 14.79 4.44
CA ASP A 120 -4.19 15.56 4.30
C ASP A 120 -3.11 14.76 3.55
N ILE A 121 -2.97 13.46 3.85
CA ILE A 121 -2.14 12.52 3.08
C ILE A 121 -2.48 12.59 1.59
N VAL A 122 -3.77 12.49 1.22
CA VAL A 122 -4.19 12.50 -0.18
C VAL A 122 -4.04 13.89 -0.82
N LYS A 123 -4.25 14.96 -0.05
CA LYS A 123 -3.96 16.33 -0.46
C LYS A 123 -2.47 16.49 -0.80
N GLU A 124 -1.56 16.06 0.05
CA GLU A 124 -0.11 16.18 -0.15
C GLU A 124 0.40 15.32 -1.31
N ILE A 125 -0.03 14.05 -1.39
CA ILE A 125 0.28 13.18 -2.54
C ILE A 125 -0.23 13.81 -3.86
N ARG A 126 -1.37 14.50 -3.86
CA ARG A 126 -1.89 15.22 -5.04
C ARG A 126 -1.12 16.49 -5.40
N HIS A 127 -0.45 17.16 -4.45
CA HIS A 127 0.48 18.25 -4.77
C HIS A 127 1.73 17.74 -5.48
N GLN A 128 2.18 16.52 -5.19
CA GLN A 128 3.33 15.90 -5.87
C GLN A 128 2.94 15.28 -7.22
N ARG A 129 1.74 14.69 -7.32
CA ARG A 129 1.21 14.11 -8.57
C ARG A 129 -0.30 14.26 -8.67
N LEU A 130 -0.75 15.14 -9.56
CA LEU A 130 -2.16 15.45 -9.81
C LEU A 130 -3.01 14.18 -10.07
N HIS A 131 -4.27 14.20 -9.62
CA HIS A 131 -5.24 13.09 -9.72
C HIS A 131 -4.84 11.77 -9.04
N SER A 132 -3.79 11.74 -8.21
CA SER A 132 -3.47 10.59 -7.37
C SER A 132 -4.64 10.20 -6.45
N VAL A 133 -4.89 8.90 -6.28
CA VAL A 133 -6.10 8.33 -5.65
C VAL A 133 -7.35 8.76 -6.42
N GLN A 134 -7.76 7.94 -7.40
CA GLN A 134 -8.74 8.34 -8.43
C GLN A 134 -10.20 8.07 -8.05
N SER A 135 -10.48 7.14 -7.13
CA SER A 135 -11.85 6.78 -6.75
C SER A 135 -12.10 6.89 -5.25
N VAL A 136 -13.36 7.12 -4.87
CA VAL A 136 -13.81 7.10 -3.47
C VAL A 136 -13.52 5.74 -2.82
N LEU A 137 -13.60 4.64 -3.59
CA LEU A 137 -13.25 3.31 -3.09
C LEU A 137 -11.74 3.19 -2.77
N GLN A 138 -10.86 3.75 -3.60
CA GLN A 138 -9.43 3.83 -3.32
C GLN A 138 -9.13 4.68 -2.08
N TYR A 139 -9.83 5.80 -1.91
CA TYR A 139 -9.72 6.63 -0.71
C TYR A 139 -10.14 5.86 0.56
N ILE A 140 -11.31 5.21 0.56
CA ILE A 140 -11.77 4.39 1.70
C ILE A 140 -10.80 3.23 1.98
N PHE A 141 -10.20 2.65 0.94
CA PHE A 141 -9.24 1.55 1.08
C PHE A 141 -7.95 1.96 1.81
N ILE A 142 -7.54 3.24 1.78
CA ILE A 142 -6.44 3.75 2.62
C ILE A 142 -6.75 3.52 4.10
N HIS A 143 -7.99 3.81 4.54
CA HIS A 143 -8.42 3.54 5.92
C HIS A 143 -8.42 2.05 6.25
N ILE A 144 -8.79 1.18 5.30
CA ILE A 144 -8.74 -0.28 5.49
C ILE A 144 -7.29 -0.75 5.69
N CYS A 145 -6.34 -0.23 4.92
CA CYS A 145 -4.92 -0.53 5.09
C CYS A 145 -4.35 0.01 6.41
N LEU A 146 -4.78 1.19 6.85
CA LEU A 146 -4.37 1.74 8.15
C LEU A 146 -4.93 0.93 9.33
N ILE A 147 -6.20 0.51 9.28
CA ILE A 147 -6.77 -0.38 10.32
C ILE A 147 -6.04 -1.73 10.33
N GLU A 148 -5.70 -2.29 9.16
CA GLU A 148 -4.87 -3.49 9.05
C GLU A 148 -3.49 -3.29 9.71
N TYR A 149 -2.79 -2.21 9.36
CA TYR A 149 -1.46 -1.86 9.89
C TYR A 149 -1.47 -1.51 11.39
N MET A 150 -2.62 -1.15 11.96
CA MET A 150 -2.76 -0.93 13.40
C MET A 150 -3.08 -2.21 14.17
N GLN A 151 -3.83 -3.16 13.58
CA GLN A 151 -4.15 -4.45 14.20
C GLN A 151 -2.90 -5.35 14.20
N THR A 152 -2.27 -5.48 13.03
CA THR A 152 -0.90 -5.94 12.85
C THR A 152 -0.13 -4.77 12.24
N PHE A 153 0.49 -3.90 13.04
CA PHE A 153 1.47 -4.17 14.09
C PHE A 153 1.21 -3.52 15.46
N LYS A 154 0.40 -2.44 15.57
CA LYS A 154 0.26 -1.56 16.75
C LYS A 154 -0.72 -2.04 17.85
N SER A 155 -1.13 -3.32 17.83
CA SER A 155 -2.01 -3.94 18.83
C SER A 155 -3.40 -3.29 18.97
N LEU A 156 -3.93 -2.65 17.93
CA LEU A 156 -5.31 -2.15 17.91
C LEU A 156 -6.29 -3.33 18.05
N PRO A 157 -7.28 -3.28 18.96
CA PRO A 157 -8.22 -4.38 19.13
C PRO A 157 -9.15 -4.56 17.91
N HIS A 158 -9.63 -5.79 17.72
CA HIS A 158 -10.69 -6.12 16.74
C HIS A 158 -12.09 -5.80 17.30
N ASP A 159 -12.27 -4.54 17.67
CA ASP A 159 -13.47 -4.02 18.30
C ASP A 159 -14.71 -4.02 17.37
N THR A 160 -15.85 -3.57 17.88
CA THR A 160 -17.10 -3.53 17.11
C THR A 160 -17.05 -2.48 16.00
N LEU A 161 -16.33 -1.37 16.17
CA LEU A 161 -16.23 -0.29 15.17
C LEU A 161 -15.41 -0.73 13.95
N THR A 162 -14.21 -1.28 14.14
CA THR A 162 -13.34 -1.78 13.07
C THR A 162 -14.01 -2.91 12.28
N ARG A 163 -14.67 -3.86 12.96
CA ARG A 163 -15.46 -4.92 12.32
C ARG A 163 -16.64 -4.36 11.51
N ARG A 164 -17.37 -3.38 12.04
CA ARG A 164 -18.45 -2.69 11.33
C ARG A 164 -17.92 -1.97 10.08
N PHE A 165 -16.82 -1.23 10.21
CA PHE A 165 -16.21 -0.48 9.11
C PHE A 165 -15.76 -1.40 7.98
N ARG A 166 -15.07 -2.51 8.29
CA ARG A 166 -14.70 -3.53 7.29
C ARG A 166 -15.92 -4.11 6.57
N ARG A 167 -16.98 -4.48 7.30
CA ARG A 167 -18.24 -5.01 6.71
C ARG A 167 -18.92 -3.98 5.80
N ASP A 168 -18.98 -2.73 6.23
CA ASP A 168 -19.65 -1.67 5.46
C ASP A 168 -18.80 -1.30 4.21
N TYR A 169 -17.47 -1.36 4.30
CA TYR A 169 -16.55 -1.33 3.14
C TYR A 169 -16.77 -2.50 2.17
N GLU A 170 -16.83 -3.76 2.65
CA GLU A 170 -17.07 -4.92 1.78
C GLU A 170 -18.41 -4.82 1.02
N ARG A 171 -19.46 -4.33 1.70
CA ARG A 171 -20.77 -4.07 1.08
C ARG A 171 -20.68 -2.99 0.00
N TYR A 172 -19.92 -1.92 0.25
CA TYR A 172 -19.71 -0.85 -0.73
C TYR A 172 -18.86 -1.31 -1.92
N LEU A 173 -17.76 -2.03 -1.67
CA LEU A 173 -16.89 -2.66 -2.66
C LEU A 173 -17.67 -3.57 -3.61
N LYS A 174 -18.54 -4.44 -3.07
CA LYS A 174 -19.40 -5.31 -3.88
C LYS A 174 -20.30 -4.49 -4.82
N LYS A 175 -21.07 -3.53 -4.27
CA LYS A 175 -21.96 -2.66 -5.05
C LYS A 175 -21.21 -1.80 -6.08
N PHE A 176 -19.99 -1.37 -5.78
CA PHE A 176 -19.15 -0.58 -6.68
C PHE A 176 -18.65 -1.43 -7.85
N ASN A 177 -18.17 -2.64 -7.59
CA ASN A 177 -17.75 -3.58 -8.62
C ASN A 177 -18.92 -4.02 -9.52
N GLU A 178 -20.11 -4.26 -8.95
CA GLU A 178 -21.35 -4.56 -9.71
C GLU A 178 -21.81 -3.43 -10.64
N ARG A 179 -21.44 -2.17 -10.36
CA ARG A 179 -21.67 -1.03 -11.25
C ARG A 179 -20.60 -0.98 -12.34
N LEU A 180 -19.32 -1.05 -11.96
CA LEU A 180 -18.21 -1.07 -12.90
C LEU A 180 -18.27 -2.19 -13.95
N THR A 181 -18.87 -3.34 -13.64
CA THR A 181 -19.09 -4.40 -14.64
C THR A 181 -20.22 -4.06 -15.62
N LYS A 182 -21.31 -3.45 -15.14
CA LYS A 182 -22.42 -2.99 -16.00
C LYS A 182 -21.99 -1.86 -16.93
N ASP A 183 -21.25 -0.88 -16.42
CA ASP A 183 -20.74 0.25 -17.19
C ASP A 183 -19.80 -0.19 -18.33
N LYS A 184 -19.12 -1.33 -18.17
CA LYS A 184 -18.28 -1.96 -19.22
C LYS A 184 -19.05 -2.83 -20.22
N GLN A 185 -20.29 -3.21 -19.89
CA GLN A 185 -21.15 -4.05 -20.73
C GLN A 185 -22.13 -3.23 -21.57
N GLN A 186 -22.35 -1.96 -21.23
CA GLN A 186 -23.02 -1.02 -22.13
C GLN A 186 -22.07 -0.71 -23.30
N PRO A 187 -22.46 -0.99 -24.57
CA PRO A 187 -21.66 -0.59 -25.71
C PRO A 187 -21.56 0.94 -25.75
N SER A 188 -20.43 1.44 -26.24
CA SER A 188 -20.26 2.87 -26.54
C SER A 188 -21.17 3.25 -27.71
N ASN A 189 -22.40 3.66 -27.39
CA ASN A 189 -23.29 4.36 -28.31
C ASN A 189 -22.77 5.78 -28.55
N SER A 190 -21.62 5.87 -29.23
CA SER A 190 -21.06 7.12 -29.74
C SER A 190 -21.50 7.29 -31.19
N THR A 191 -22.61 8.00 -31.38
CA THR A 191 -22.79 8.91 -32.52
C THR A 191 -21.80 10.05 -32.45
#